data_AF-A0A7I0HPD3-F1
#
_entry.id   AF-A0A7I0HPD3-F1
#
_cell.length_a   1.000
_cell.length_b   1.000
_cell.length_c   1.000
_cell.angle_alpha   90.00
_cell.angle_beta   90.00
_cell.angle_gamma   90.00
#
_symmetry.space_group_name_H-M   'P 1'
#
loop_
_entity.id
_entity.type
_entity.pdbx_description
1 polymer ?
#
loop_
_entity_poly.entity_id
_entity_poly.type
_entity_poly.pdbx_seq_one_letter_code
_entity_poly.pdbx_strand_id
1 'polypeptide(L)'
;MGILTNCSSSPLENICDPSSKSFSKTIAAKLLLGDTSFHCISMNISNLKSFTIGGKISGLTGVGLKLILNQKETLMISPGSTEFVFSSKIPIGSDYEVNFATQAEGDFCELINSIGKVGNKNIQDIEINCKASCIKCIIFVTQNGYPANIGKASNFDSSCQSDPNYPGSGNFKAMVVDGVSRRASITSNLGDGQIDWVFKANNAYIRPNGINIETSNPNGLFTSTISTPITSITSDHWTGLELDWTTFLDGACLKWTTNSASELGIAGDAYTQDILTLTRGKGLQHCSINRQLVCVEQ
;
A
#
# COMPACT_ATOMS: atom_id res chain seq x y z
N MET A 1 65.31 1.90 -46.10
CA MET A 1 64.82 2.02 -44.71
C MET A 1 63.31 2.20 -44.78
N GLY A 2 62.56 1.09 -44.81
CA GLY A 2 61.11 1.11 -45.03
C GLY A 2 60.39 1.15 -43.70
N ILE A 3 59.89 2.32 -43.31
CA ILE A 3 59.01 2.50 -42.16
C ILE A 3 57.59 2.19 -42.64
N LEU A 4 57.00 1.09 -42.17
CA LEU A 4 55.57 0.83 -42.32
C LEU A 4 54.85 1.39 -41.09
N THR A 5 54.34 2.61 -41.24
CA THR A 5 53.27 3.17 -40.42
C THR A 5 51.94 2.53 -40.84
N ASN A 6 51.38 1.68 -39.99
CA ASN A 6 49.94 1.41 -39.99
C ASN A 6 49.50 0.85 -38.64
N CYS A 7 49.34 1.72 -37.64
CA CYS A 7 48.51 1.42 -36.48
C CYS A 7 47.14 2.06 -36.72
N SER A 8 46.27 1.36 -37.43
CA SER A 8 44.83 1.64 -37.31
C SER A 8 44.40 1.25 -35.90
N SER A 9 43.54 2.06 -35.27
CA SER A 9 42.89 1.66 -34.02
C SER A 9 42.16 0.35 -34.25
N SER A 10 42.52 -0.70 -33.51
CA SER A 10 41.74 -1.93 -33.50
C SER A 10 40.32 -1.55 -33.08
N PRO A 11 39.27 -1.90 -33.84
CA PRO A 11 37.94 -1.91 -33.26
C PRO A 11 38.02 -2.76 -31.98
N LEU A 12 37.30 -2.36 -30.93
CA LEU A 12 37.10 -3.17 -29.73
C LEU A 12 36.37 -4.44 -30.15
N GLU A 13 37.10 -5.42 -30.69
CA GLU A 13 36.58 -6.75 -30.98
C GLU A 13 36.50 -7.52 -29.67
N ASN A 14 35.32 -8.05 -29.39
CA ASN A 14 35.09 -8.89 -28.23
C ASN A 14 35.83 -10.22 -28.42
N ILE A 15 36.94 -10.40 -27.70
CA ILE A 15 37.76 -11.61 -27.72
C ILE A 15 36.97 -12.84 -27.22
N CYS A 16 35.79 -12.63 -26.61
CA CYS A 16 34.89 -13.67 -26.13
C CYS A 16 33.65 -13.93 -27.00
N ASP A 17 33.54 -13.32 -28.17
CA ASP A 17 32.51 -13.68 -29.15
C ASP A 17 33.01 -14.85 -30.04
N PRO A 18 32.35 -16.03 -30.01
CA PRO A 18 32.75 -17.18 -30.82
C PRO A 18 32.75 -16.95 -32.34
N SER A 19 32.01 -15.94 -32.81
CA SER A 19 31.95 -15.56 -34.22
C SER A 19 33.04 -14.58 -34.65
N SER A 20 33.82 -14.05 -33.70
CA SER A 20 34.89 -13.08 -33.98
C SER A 20 36.18 -13.76 -34.47
N LYS A 21 36.90 -13.08 -35.37
CA LYS A 21 38.24 -13.51 -35.81
C LYS A 21 39.24 -13.54 -34.66
N SER A 22 39.10 -12.62 -33.70
CA SER A 22 39.96 -12.52 -32.52
C SER A 22 39.80 -13.72 -31.57
N PHE A 23 38.59 -14.24 -31.38
CA PHE A 23 38.35 -15.48 -30.65
C PHE A 23 39.04 -16.68 -31.33
N SER A 24 38.85 -16.86 -32.64
CA SER A 24 39.47 -17.98 -33.38
C SER A 24 40.99 -17.96 -33.30
N LYS A 25 41.61 -16.77 -33.43
CA LYS A 25 43.07 -16.61 -33.32
C LYS A 25 43.58 -16.98 -31.93
N THR A 26 42.86 -16.58 -30.89
CA THR A 26 43.31 -16.81 -29.52
C THR A 26 43.17 -18.28 -29.11
N ILE A 27 42.10 -18.96 -29.55
CA ILE A 27 41.96 -20.42 -29.37
C ILE A 27 43.08 -21.18 -30.09
N ALA A 28 43.42 -20.79 -31.32
CA ALA A 28 44.51 -21.41 -32.07
C ALA A 28 45.87 -21.24 -31.37
N ALA A 29 46.14 -20.05 -30.83
CA ALA A 29 47.36 -19.79 -30.07
C ALA A 29 47.45 -20.66 -28.81
N LYS A 30 46.34 -20.85 -28.08
CA LYS A 30 46.29 -21.73 -26.90
C LYS A 30 46.59 -23.19 -27.25
N LEU A 31 46.03 -23.70 -28.35
CA LEU A 31 46.29 -25.05 -28.84
C LEU A 31 47.78 -25.28 -29.16
N LEU A 32 48.45 -24.30 -29.77
CA LEU A 32 49.88 -24.38 -30.07
C LEU A 32 50.75 -24.33 -28.80
N LEU A 33 50.30 -23.59 -27.78
CA LEU A 33 51.02 -23.40 -26.52
C LEU A 33 50.67 -24.45 -25.45
N GLY A 34 49.72 -25.36 -25.72
CA GLY A 34 49.22 -26.32 -24.74
C GLY A 34 48.50 -25.67 -23.55
N ASP A 35 48.01 -24.44 -23.70
CA ASP A 35 47.31 -23.71 -22.65
C ASP A 35 45.87 -24.23 -22.49
N THR A 36 45.58 -24.86 -21.36
CA THR A 36 44.26 -25.41 -21.00
C THR A 36 43.39 -24.46 -20.20
N SER A 37 43.85 -23.24 -19.92
CA SER A 37 43.08 -22.25 -19.17
C SER A 37 41.86 -21.78 -19.96
N PHE A 38 40.75 -21.55 -19.24
CA PHE A 38 39.50 -21.07 -19.84
C PHE A 38 39.74 -19.74 -20.57
N HIS A 39 39.49 -19.71 -21.88
CA HIS A 39 39.79 -18.54 -22.71
C HIS A 39 38.82 -17.39 -22.45
N CYS A 40 37.55 -17.75 -22.41
CA CYS A 40 36.46 -16.89 -21.99
C CYS A 40 35.62 -17.73 -21.06
N ILE A 41 35.07 -17.10 -20.03
CA ILE A 41 33.95 -17.69 -19.31
C ILE A 41 32.82 -17.70 -20.33
N SER A 42 32.70 -18.78 -21.11
CA SER A 42 31.38 -19.19 -21.50
C SER A 42 30.66 -19.32 -20.16
N MET A 43 29.72 -18.42 -19.89
CA MET A 43 28.66 -18.77 -18.96
C MET A 43 28.05 -20.00 -19.59
N ASN A 44 28.53 -21.16 -19.17
CA ASN A 44 28.03 -22.45 -19.57
C ASN A 44 26.60 -22.42 -19.05
N ILE A 45 25.64 -22.07 -19.92
CA ILE A 45 24.21 -21.98 -19.59
C ILE A 45 23.72 -23.35 -19.06
N SER A 46 24.50 -24.42 -19.26
CA SER A 46 24.30 -25.76 -18.72
C SER A 46 24.61 -25.93 -17.22
N ASN A 47 25.21 -24.96 -16.52
CA ASN A 47 25.56 -25.09 -15.10
C ASN A 47 25.24 -23.85 -14.23
N LEU A 48 24.42 -22.93 -14.73
CA LEU A 48 23.84 -21.88 -13.88
C LEU A 48 22.87 -22.54 -12.90
N LYS A 49 23.36 -22.76 -11.67
CA LYS A 49 22.50 -23.22 -10.58
C LYS A 49 21.36 -22.22 -10.43
N SER A 50 20.15 -22.75 -10.33
CA SER A 50 18.94 -21.98 -10.13
C SER A 50 18.34 -22.35 -8.79
N PHE A 51 17.78 -21.35 -8.12
CA PHE A 51 17.27 -21.46 -6.77
C PHE A 51 15.82 -21.02 -6.69
N THR A 52 15.08 -21.60 -5.76
CA THR A 52 13.67 -21.28 -5.55
C THR A 52 13.53 -19.96 -4.80
N ILE A 53 12.40 -19.28 -5.06
CA ILE A 53 11.99 -18.08 -4.32
C ILE A 53 10.80 -18.46 -3.44
N GLY A 54 10.89 -18.16 -2.15
CA GLY A 54 9.85 -18.46 -1.18
C GLY A 54 10.00 -17.63 0.08
N GLY A 55 9.13 -17.90 1.04
CA GLY A 55 9.04 -17.10 2.25
C GLY A 55 8.02 -17.62 3.24
N LYS A 56 7.85 -16.85 4.31
CA LYS A 56 6.90 -17.14 5.40
C LYS A 56 5.68 -16.24 5.30
N ILE A 57 4.55 -16.76 5.76
CA ILE A 57 3.27 -16.07 5.82
C ILE A 57 2.81 -16.05 7.27
N SER A 58 2.34 -14.90 7.74
CA SER A 58 1.72 -14.73 9.05
C SER A 58 0.34 -14.07 8.91
N GLY A 59 -0.61 -14.51 9.74
CA GLY A 59 -1.93 -13.87 9.85
C GLY A 59 -2.90 -14.04 8.68
N LEU A 60 -2.58 -14.87 7.67
CA LEU A 60 -3.46 -15.07 6.51
C LEU A 60 -4.67 -15.93 6.89
N THR A 61 -5.84 -15.29 6.95
CA THR A 61 -7.15 -15.92 7.16
C THR A 61 -8.07 -15.74 5.96
N GLY A 62 -7.79 -14.76 5.11
CA GLY A 62 -8.52 -14.41 3.91
C GLY A 62 -8.28 -15.35 2.72
N VAL A 63 -9.25 -15.40 1.81
CA VAL A 63 -9.22 -16.26 0.61
C VAL A 63 -8.69 -15.52 -0.61
N GLY A 64 -8.19 -16.24 -1.62
CA GLY A 64 -7.90 -15.64 -2.93
C GLY A 64 -6.59 -14.86 -3.05
N LEU A 65 -5.70 -14.94 -2.06
CA LEU A 65 -4.35 -14.37 -2.15
C LEU A 65 -3.58 -15.00 -3.32
N LYS A 66 -3.00 -14.16 -4.19
CA LYS A 66 -2.10 -14.59 -5.26
C LYS A 66 -0.84 -13.75 -5.28
N LEU A 67 0.30 -14.39 -5.37
CA LEU A 67 1.60 -13.77 -5.56
C LEU A 67 2.02 -13.87 -7.03
N ILE A 68 2.83 -12.93 -7.50
CA ILE A 68 3.44 -12.97 -8.82
C ILE A 68 4.95 -12.76 -8.73
N LEU A 69 5.71 -13.67 -9.32
CA LEU A 69 7.17 -13.62 -9.40
C LEU A 69 7.60 -13.11 -10.78
N ASN A 70 8.38 -12.02 -10.79
CA ASN A 70 8.96 -11.41 -11.99
C ASN A 70 7.94 -11.19 -13.13
N GLN A 71 6.69 -10.88 -12.76
CA GLN A 71 5.55 -10.67 -13.68
C GLN A 71 5.23 -11.87 -14.59
N LYS A 72 5.69 -13.08 -14.25
CA LYS A 72 5.60 -14.28 -15.11
C LYS A 72 4.86 -15.44 -14.48
N GLU A 73 5.24 -15.83 -13.26
CA GLU A 73 4.60 -16.96 -12.55
C GLU A 73 3.66 -16.42 -11.48
N THR A 74 2.40 -16.87 -11.50
CA THR A 74 1.44 -16.59 -10.43
C THR A 74 1.32 -17.80 -9.52
N LEU A 75 1.31 -17.58 -8.20
CA LEU A 75 1.13 -18.59 -7.18
C LEU A 75 -0.08 -18.26 -6.32
N MET A 76 -1.06 -19.16 -6.25
CA MET A 76 -2.22 -19.03 -5.36
C MET A 76 -1.86 -19.56 -3.97
N ILE A 77 -2.25 -18.82 -2.94
CA ILE A 77 -1.99 -19.16 -1.53
C ILE A 77 -3.34 -19.40 -0.83
N SER A 78 -3.44 -20.52 -0.14
CA SER A 78 -4.64 -20.88 0.63
C SER A 78 -4.66 -20.17 1.99
N PRO A 79 -5.84 -19.85 2.55
CA PRO A 79 -5.96 -19.39 3.93
C PRO A 79 -5.26 -20.34 4.91
N GLY A 80 -4.64 -19.78 5.95
CA GLY A 80 -3.91 -20.54 6.97
C GLY A 80 -2.54 -21.08 6.54
N SER A 81 -2.11 -20.86 5.28
CA SER A 81 -0.74 -21.14 4.86
C SER A 81 0.27 -20.33 5.68
N THR A 82 1.36 -20.97 6.08
CA THR A 82 2.46 -20.36 6.87
C THR A 82 3.73 -20.15 6.06
N GLU A 83 3.79 -20.70 4.84
CA GLU A 83 4.92 -20.59 3.93
C GLU A 83 4.46 -20.65 2.47
N PHE A 84 5.29 -20.15 1.57
CA PHE A 84 5.10 -20.25 0.13
C PHE A 84 6.43 -20.48 -0.59
N VAL A 85 6.38 -21.16 -1.74
CA VAL A 85 7.51 -21.36 -2.64
C VAL A 85 7.00 -21.35 -4.09
N PHE A 86 7.62 -20.55 -4.95
CA PHE A 86 7.40 -20.59 -6.39
C PHE A 86 8.07 -21.83 -7.02
N SER A 87 7.46 -22.38 -8.06
CA SER A 87 7.99 -23.57 -8.74
C SER A 87 9.15 -23.21 -9.68
N SER A 88 9.15 -22.00 -10.25
CA SER A 88 10.28 -21.54 -11.06
C SER A 88 11.53 -21.36 -10.22
N LYS A 89 12.64 -21.88 -10.73
CA LYS A 89 13.97 -21.61 -10.19
C LYS A 89 14.60 -20.47 -10.99
N ILE A 90 15.13 -19.48 -10.27
CA ILE A 90 15.76 -18.31 -10.86
C ILE A 90 17.29 -18.52 -10.84
N PRO A 91 18.00 -18.27 -11.95
CA PRO A 91 19.45 -18.45 -12.02
C PRO A 91 20.22 -17.51 -11.07
N ILE A 92 21.38 -17.95 -10.56
CA ILE A 92 22.32 -17.08 -9.81
C ILE A 92 22.55 -15.76 -10.56
N GLY A 93 22.57 -14.65 -9.83
CA GLY A 93 22.86 -13.30 -10.31
C GLY A 93 21.68 -12.57 -10.94
N SER A 94 20.59 -13.30 -11.22
CA SER A 94 19.34 -12.71 -11.71
C SER A 94 18.57 -12.03 -10.58
N ASP A 95 17.84 -10.98 -10.94
CA ASP A 95 16.94 -10.30 -10.02
C ASP A 95 15.65 -11.12 -9.81
N TYR A 96 15.10 -11.01 -8.60
CA TYR A 96 13.75 -11.45 -8.29
C TYR A 96 12.95 -10.28 -7.71
N GLU A 97 11.67 -10.26 -8.04
CA GLU A 97 10.66 -9.36 -7.51
C GLU A 97 9.37 -10.15 -7.32
N VAL A 98 8.88 -10.18 -6.09
CA VAL A 98 7.59 -10.75 -5.71
C VAL A 98 6.62 -9.60 -5.45
N ASN A 99 5.46 -9.65 -6.11
CA ASN A 99 4.36 -8.74 -5.89
C ASN A 99 3.07 -9.51 -5.57
N PHE A 100 2.05 -8.81 -5.10
CA PHE A 100 0.70 -9.35 -5.07
C PHE A 100 0.08 -9.26 -6.47
N ALA A 101 -0.37 -10.39 -7.02
CA ALA A 101 -1.28 -10.38 -8.16
C ALA A 101 -2.71 -10.03 -7.70
N THR A 102 -3.13 -10.59 -6.56
CA THR A 102 -4.37 -10.24 -5.87
C THR A 102 -4.15 -10.31 -4.36
N GLN A 103 -4.72 -9.35 -3.61
CA GLN A 103 -4.78 -9.41 -2.15
C GLN A 103 -5.75 -10.49 -1.67
N ALA A 104 -5.59 -10.91 -0.42
CA ALA A 104 -6.53 -11.84 0.21
C ALA A 104 -7.84 -11.10 0.54
N GLU A 105 -8.97 -11.75 0.29
CA GLU A 105 -10.25 -11.25 0.73
C GLU A 105 -10.36 -11.32 2.25
N GLY A 106 -10.55 -10.19 2.93
CA GLY A 106 -10.75 -10.13 4.39
C GLY A 106 -9.47 -9.90 5.17
N ASP A 107 -8.31 -9.83 4.50
CA ASP A 107 -7.05 -9.38 5.09
C ASP A 107 -6.40 -8.29 4.24
N PHE A 108 -5.49 -7.54 4.85
CA PHE A 108 -4.50 -6.71 4.17
C PHE A 108 -3.11 -7.26 4.49
N CYS A 109 -2.42 -7.72 3.46
CA CYS A 109 -1.11 -8.35 3.56
C CYS A 109 -0.02 -7.43 3.03
N GLU A 110 1.09 -7.32 3.76
CA GLU A 110 2.28 -6.57 3.37
C GLU A 110 3.43 -7.53 3.00
N LEU A 111 4.26 -7.14 2.04
CA LEU A 111 5.45 -7.88 1.60
C LEU A 111 6.72 -7.21 2.15
N ILE A 112 7.62 -8.01 2.72
CA ILE A 112 8.94 -7.58 3.18
C ILE A 112 10.01 -8.41 2.47
N ASN A 113 11.13 -7.78 2.10
CA ASN A 113 12.26 -8.38 1.38
C ASN A 113 11.88 -9.00 0.01
N SER A 114 10.85 -8.47 -0.64
CA SER A 114 10.29 -9.05 -1.85
C SER A 114 11.10 -8.81 -3.14
N ILE A 115 12.15 -7.99 -3.08
CA ILE A 115 13.04 -7.68 -4.21
C ILE A 115 14.48 -7.99 -3.83
N GLY A 116 15.25 -8.57 -4.76
CA GLY A 116 16.68 -8.82 -4.54
C GLY A 116 17.35 -9.54 -5.69
N LYS A 117 18.58 -10.03 -5.44
CA LYS A 117 19.34 -10.88 -6.37
C LYS A 117 19.47 -12.30 -5.85
N VAL A 118 19.40 -13.27 -6.75
CA VAL A 118 19.59 -14.67 -6.40
C VAL A 118 21.08 -14.98 -6.19
N GLY A 119 21.42 -15.37 -4.96
CA GLY A 119 22.74 -15.86 -4.59
C GLY A 119 22.89 -17.37 -4.83
N ASN A 120 23.81 -18.00 -4.08
CA ASN A 120 24.09 -19.44 -4.17
C ASN A 120 23.19 -20.32 -3.28
N LYS A 121 21.97 -19.85 -2.94
CA LYS A 121 21.00 -20.55 -2.09
C LYS A 121 19.56 -20.14 -2.44
N ASN A 122 18.60 -20.96 -1.98
CA ASN A 122 17.17 -20.62 -2.02
C ASN A 122 16.91 -19.35 -1.22
N ILE A 123 16.02 -18.51 -1.75
CA ILE A 123 15.48 -17.34 -1.05
C ILE A 123 14.29 -17.83 -0.23
N GLN A 124 14.31 -17.58 1.07
CA GLN A 124 13.31 -18.07 2.05
C GLN A 124 12.98 -17.02 3.13
N ASP A 125 13.48 -15.80 2.97
CA ASP A 125 13.43 -14.67 3.91
C ASP A 125 12.46 -13.56 3.45
N ILE A 126 11.64 -13.84 2.44
CA ILE A 126 10.47 -13.01 2.12
C ILE A 126 9.41 -13.24 3.20
N GLU A 127 8.84 -12.16 3.71
CA GLU A 127 7.76 -12.24 4.69
C GLU A 127 6.48 -11.64 4.11
N ILE A 128 5.36 -12.32 4.35
CA ILE A 128 4.01 -11.82 4.11
C ILE A 128 3.32 -11.71 5.46
N ASN A 129 2.98 -10.48 5.84
CA ASN A 129 2.31 -10.19 7.11
C ASN A 129 0.89 -9.70 6.83
N CYS A 130 -0.09 -10.54 7.13
CA CYS A 130 -1.50 -10.26 6.93
C CYS A 130 -2.19 -9.86 8.24
N LYS A 131 -3.14 -8.94 8.13
CA LYS A 131 -4.04 -8.55 9.22
C LYS A 131 -5.46 -8.51 8.69
N ALA A 132 -6.42 -8.95 9.50
CA ALA A 132 -7.84 -8.84 9.17
C ALA A 132 -8.19 -7.41 8.75
N SER A 133 -8.88 -7.28 7.61
CA SER A 133 -9.23 -6.02 6.97
C SER A 133 -10.41 -6.21 6.05
N CYS A 134 -11.40 -5.32 6.09
CA CYS A 134 -12.37 -5.22 5.00
C CYS A 134 -11.69 -4.92 3.65
N ILE A 135 -12.22 -5.48 2.55
CA ILE A 135 -11.76 -5.27 1.15
C ILE A 135 -12.55 -4.14 0.49
N LYS A 136 -13.87 -4.17 0.74
CA LYS A 136 -14.83 -3.13 0.40
C LYS A 136 -15.39 -2.64 1.71
N CYS A 137 -14.64 -1.75 2.35
CA CYS A 137 -14.95 -1.28 3.68
C CYS A 137 -16.23 -0.46 3.64
N ILE A 138 -17.13 -0.74 4.57
CA ILE A 138 -18.37 0.02 4.69
C ILE A 138 -18.05 1.40 5.27
N ILE A 139 -18.64 2.43 4.66
CA ILE A 139 -18.77 3.76 5.27
C ILE A 139 -20.25 4.05 5.43
N PHE A 140 -20.65 4.53 6.61
CA PHE A 140 -21.99 5.06 6.82
C PHE A 140 -21.95 6.36 7.62
N VAL A 141 -23.03 7.13 7.51
CA VAL A 141 -23.27 8.30 8.39
C VAL A 141 -24.23 7.87 9.49
N THR A 142 -23.94 8.23 10.73
CA THR A 142 -24.80 7.92 11.87
C THR A 142 -26.20 8.50 11.71
N GLN A 143 -27.21 7.78 12.19
CA GLN A 143 -28.57 8.31 12.27
C GLN A 143 -28.63 9.44 13.29
N ASN A 144 -27.99 9.24 14.44
CA ASN A 144 -28.00 10.20 15.54
C ASN A 144 -26.87 11.22 15.43
N GLY A 145 -27.07 12.37 16.07
CA GLY A 145 -26.00 13.30 16.39
C GLY A 145 -25.38 13.01 17.75
N TYR A 146 -24.06 13.09 17.85
CA TYR A 146 -23.28 12.86 19.06
C TYR A 146 -22.62 14.15 19.57
N PRO A 147 -22.49 14.31 20.91
CA PRO A 147 -21.88 15.49 21.51
C PRO A 147 -20.36 15.49 21.35
N ALA A 148 -19.77 16.69 21.32
CA ALA A 148 -18.32 16.87 21.19
C ALA A 148 -17.50 16.44 22.42
N ASN A 149 -18.06 16.52 23.64
CA ASN A 149 -17.33 16.28 24.89
C ASN A 149 -17.17 14.77 25.21
N ILE A 150 -16.40 14.06 24.40
CA ILE A 150 -16.13 12.62 24.54
C ILE A 150 -14.71 12.32 25.05
N GLY A 151 -13.89 13.35 25.30
CA GLY A 151 -12.54 13.31 25.85
C GLY A 151 -11.41 13.30 24.81
N LYS A 152 -11.61 12.64 23.66
CA LYS A 152 -10.67 12.60 22.52
C LYS A 152 -11.34 12.04 21.27
N ALA A 153 -10.76 12.30 20.09
CA ALA A 153 -11.37 11.91 18.82
C ALA A 153 -11.65 10.40 18.71
N SER A 154 -10.71 9.53 19.15
CA SER A 154 -10.89 8.09 19.03
C SER A 154 -12.02 7.49 19.88
N ASN A 155 -12.54 8.21 20.87
CA ASN A 155 -13.67 7.72 21.65
C ASN A 155 -15.01 7.76 20.86
N PHE A 156 -15.08 8.53 19.77
CA PHE A 156 -16.25 8.52 18.87
C PHE A 156 -16.48 7.17 18.18
N ASP A 157 -15.48 6.29 18.15
CA ASP A 157 -15.62 4.96 17.56
C ASP A 157 -16.77 4.20 18.23
N SER A 158 -16.84 4.25 19.57
CA SER A 158 -17.92 3.62 20.34
C SER A 158 -19.32 4.09 19.91
N SER A 159 -19.46 5.36 19.55
CA SER A 159 -20.70 5.92 19.01
C SER A 159 -21.07 5.26 17.68
N CYS A 160 -20.10 5.00 16.80
CA CYS A 160 -20.32 4.28 15.54
C CYS A 160 -20.85 2.85 15.78
N GLN A 161 -20.34 2.13 16.78
CA GLN A 161 -20.85 0.79 17.08
C GLN A 161 -22.23 0.77 17.74
N SER A 162 -22.60 1.85 18.43
CA SER A 162 -23.88 1.96 19.14
C SER A 162 -25.01 2.57 18.32
N ASP A 163 -24.69 3.19 17.18
CA ASP A 163 -25.65 3.91 16.36
C ASP A 163 -26.64 2.95 15.66
N PRO A 164 -27.92 3.33 15.49
CA PRO A 164 -28.87 2.49 14.77
C PRO A 164 -28.50 2.19 13.31
N ASN A 165 -27.69 3.03 12.65
CA ASN A 165 -27.20 2.76 11.29
C ASN A 165 -26.00 1.79 11.26
N TYR A 166 -25.52 1.33 12.41
CA TYR A 166 -24.46 0.32 12.48
C TYR A 166 -24.88 -0.95 11.70
N PRO A 167 -24.07 -1.47 10.77
CA PRO A 167 -24.42 -2.62 9.93
C PRO A 167 -24.63 -3.95 10.66
N GLY A 168 -24.33 -4.03 11.96
CA GLY A 168 -24.50 -5.24 12.79
C GLY A 168 -23.22 -6.06 12.99
N SER A 169 -22.19 -5.85 12.15
CA SER A 169 -20.88 -6.48 12.26
C SER A 169 -19.77 -5.54 11.81
N GLY A 170 -18.52 -5.83 12.21
CA GLY A 170 -17.34 -5.06 11.83
C GLY A 170 -16.95 -4.05 12.91
N ASN A 171 -15.69 -3.62 12.88
CA ASN A 171 -15.20 -2.55 13.74
C ASN A 171 -15.17 -1.25 12.95
N PHE A 172 -15.61 -0.15 13.54
CA PHE A 172 -15.70 1.14 12.85
C PHE A 172 -14.96 2.22 13.61
N LYS A 173 -14.30 3.10 12.87
CA LYS A 173 -13.74 4.34 13.42
C LYS A 173 -14.50 5.54 12.89
N ALA A 174 -14.68 6.54 13.75
CA ALA A 174 -15.22 7.83 13.32
C ALA A 174 -14.13 8.66 12.63
N MET A 175 -14.44 9.21 11.45
CA MET A 175 -13.59 10.14 10.69
C MET A 175 -13.56 11.52 11.37
N VAL A 176 -12.97 11.56 12.56
CA VAL A 176 -12.83 12.73 13.42
C VAL A 176 -11.38 12.82 13.88
N VAL A 177 -10.75 13.98 13.84
CA VAL A 177 -9.35 14.19 14.26
C VAL A 177 -9.24 15.20 15.40
N ASP A 178 -8.15 15.10 16.17
CA ASP A 178 -7.75 16.09 17.18
C ASP A 178 -6.24 16.37 17.14
N GLY A 179 -5.52 15.75 16.20
CA GLY A 179 -4.07 15.88 16.03
C GLY A 179 -3.23 15.12 17.05
N VAL A 180 -3.85 14.49 18.06
CA VAL A 180 -3.18 13.78 19.16
C VAL A 180 -3.57 12.31 19.21
N SER A 181 -4.86 12.03 19.42
CA SER A 181 -5.40 10.67 19.44
C SER A 181 -5.70 10.15 18.04
N ARG A 182 -6.03 11.05 17.10
CA ARG A 182 -6.26 10.72 15.70
C ARG A 182 -5.84 11.85 14.77
N ARG A 183 -5.15 11.49 13.67
CA ARG A 183 -4.66 12.42 12.65
C ARG A 183 -4.58 11.74 11.28
N ALA A 184 -5.05 12.43 10.25
CA ALA A 184 -5.00 11.98 8.86
C ALA A 184 -3.70 12.34 8.13
N SER A 185 -3.19 13.55 8.35
CA SER A 185 -1.97 14.04 7.71
C SER A 185 -1.31 15.14 8.53
N ILE A 186 0.01 15.28 8.43
CA ILE A 186 0.76 16.45 8.92
C ILE A 186 0.83 17.51 7.81
N THR A 187 1.15 17.07 6.59
CA THR A 187 1.29 17.91 5.41
C THR A 187 0.02 17.82 4.54
N SER A 188 -0.36 18.93 3.92
CA SER A 188 -1.52 19.03 3.01
C SER A 188 -1.61 17.86 2.04
N ASN A 189 -2.70 17.07 2.12
CA ASN A 189 -3.04 15.97 1.22
C ASN A 189 -2.01 14.84 1.07
N LEU A 190 -0.99 14.73 1.94
CA LEU A 190 0.04 13.69 1.80
C LEU A 190 -0.30 12.38 2.50
N GLY A 191 -1.05 12.40 3.59
CA GLY A 191 -1.28 11.23 4.45
C GLY A 191 -0.05 10.85 5.28
N ASP A 192 0.88 11.79 5.49
CA ASP A 192 2.09 11.58 6.28
C ASP A 192 1.82 11.73 7.79
N GLY A 193 2.52 10.93 8.60
CA GLY A 193 2.41 11.02 10.05
C GLY A 193 1.01 10.70 10.59
N GLN A 194 0.28 9.77 9.97
CA GLN A 194 -1.01 9.30 10.44
C GLN A 194 -0.95 8.76 11.89
N ILE A 195 -1.99 9.06 12.67
CA ILE A 195 -2.22 8.45 13.99
C ILE A 195 -3.62 7.88 13.98
N ASP A 196 -3.74 6.58 14.22
CA ASP A 196 -5.02 5.88 14.34
C ASP A 196 -6.02 6.24 13.23
N TRP A 197 -5.51 6.38 12.00
CA TRP A 197 -6.29 6.87 10.88
C TRP A 197 -7.36 5.86 10.43
N VAL A 198 -8.42 6.38 9.80
CA VAL A 198 -9.64 5.62 9.53
C VAL A 198 -9.66 4.99 8.14
N PHE A 199 -9.01 5.61 7.15
CA PHE A 199 -8.96 5.10 5.79
C PHE A 199 -7.64 4.38 5.53
N LYS A 200 -7.73 3.21 4.90
CA LYS A 200 -6.62 2.34 4.54
C LYS A 200 -6.12 2.70 3.14
N ALA A 201 -4.86 2.42 2.86
CA ALA A 201 -4.26 2.63 1.55
C ALA A 201 -4.92 1.75 0.47
N ASN A 202 -5.15 2.32 -0.72
CA ASN A 202 -5.64 1.61 -1.91
C ASN A 202 -6.90 0.76 -1.67
N ASN A 203 -7.79 1.21 -0.79
CA ASN A 203 -8.91 0.42 -0.33
C ASN A 203 -10.23 0.97 -0.87
N ALA A 204 -11.09 0.07 -1.34
CA ALA A 204 -12.40 0.45 -1.87
C ALA A 204 -13.39 0.67 -0.71
N TYR A 205 -14.19 1.72 -0.83
CA TYR A 205 -15.22 2.06 0.14
C TYR A 205 -16.61 2.03 -0.47
N ILE A 206 -17.55 1.45 0.26
CA ILE A 206 -18.94 1.26 -0.18
C ILE A 206 -19.92 1.73 0.89
N ARG A 207 -21.14 2.08 0.48
CA ARG A 207 -22.26 2.22 1.40
C ARG A 207 -22.73 0.84 1.88
N PRO A 208 -23.49 0.73 2.99
CA PRO A 208 -24.01 -0.55 3.47
C PRO A 208 -24.86 -1.33 2.45
N ASN A 209 -25.45 -0.64 1.47
CA ASN A 209 -26.22 -1.25 0.39
C ASN A 209 -25.38 -1.70 -0.82
N GLY A 210 -24.04 -1.65 -0.73
CA GLY A 210 -23.13 -2.11 -1.77
C GLY A 210 -22.78 -1.08 -2.85
N ILE A 211 -23.29 0.14 -2.79
CA ILE A 211 -22.95 1.20 -3.75
C ILE A 211 -21.52 1.70 -3.49
N ASN A 212 -20.69 1.71 -4.54
CA ASN A 212 -19.33 2.25 -4.48
C ASN A 212 -19.31 3.75 -4.20
N ILE A 213 -18.52 4.16 -3.22
CA ILE A 213 -18.24 5.55 -2.85
C ILE A 213 -17.00 6.02 -3.61
N GLU A 214 -15.84 5.48 -3.25
CA GLU A 214 -14.54 5.80 -3.85
C GLU A 214 -13.46 4.78 -3.39
N THR A 215 -12.33 4.73 -4.09
CA THR A 215 -11.11 4.05 -3.63
C THR A 215 -10.10 5.06 -3.12
N SER A 216 -9.56 4.84 -1.92
CA SER A 216 -8.52 5.72 -1.36
C SER A 216 -7.20 5.60 -2.12
N ASN A 217 -6.38 6.65 -2.05
CA ASN A 217 -5.05 6.66 -2.64
C ASN A 217 -4.07 5.74 -1.84
N PRO A 218 -2.80 5.59 -2.29
CA PRO A 218 -1.80 4.78 -1.59
C PRO A 218 -1.46 5.23 -0.16
N ASN A 219 -1.86 6.44 0.24
CA ASN A 219 -1.68 6.96 1.59
C ASN A 219 -2.99 6.95 2.39
N GLY A 220 -4.04 6.30 1.89
CA GLY A 220 -5.32 6.19 2.59
C GLY A 220 -6.08 7.51 2.68
N LEU A 221 -6.06 8.35 1.64
CA LEU A 221 -6.86 9.58 1.57
C LEU A 221 -7.70 9.64 0.29
N PHE A 222 -8.78 10.43 0.31
CA PHE A 222 -9.48 10.86 -0.90
C PHE A 222 -9.03 12.28 -1.26
N THR A 223 -8.18 12.45 -2.27
CA THR A 223 -7.53 13.76 -2.56
C THR A 223 -7.99 14.44 -3.85
N SER A 224 -8.78 13.76 -4.68
CA SER A 224 -9.30 14.30 -5.94
C SER A 224 -10.79 14.61 -5.81
N THR A 225 -11.60 13.56 -5.81
CA THR A 225 -13.06 13.62 -5.73
C THR A 225 -13.56 12.33 -5.07
N ILE A 226 -14.83 12.33 -4.69
CA ILE A 226 -15.56 11.10 -4.36
C ILE A 226 -16.55 10.83 -5.48
N SER A 227 -16.49 9.65 -6.09
CA SER A 227 -17.37 9.28 -7.21
C SER A 227 -18.86 9.30 -6.82
N THR A 228 -19.21 8.81 -5.64
CA THR A 228 -20.59 8.83 -5.13
C THR A 228 -20.60 9.32 -3.68
N PRO A 229 -21.46 10.29 -3.29
CA PRO A 229 -21.54 10.75 -1.91
C PRO A 229 -21.66 9.62 -0.88
N ILE A 230 -21.23 9.83 0.36
CA ILE A 230 -21.31 8.77 1.39
C ILE A 230 -22.76 8.50 1.78
N THR A 231 -23.61 9.53 1.77
CA THR A 231 -25.05 9.45 2.07
C THR A 231 -25.88 10.00 0.91
N SER A 232 -27.20 9.75 0.91
CA SER A 232 -28.16 10.28 -0.08
C SER A 232 -28.95 11.48 0.44
N ILE A 233 -28.75 11.87 1.69
CA ILE A 233 -29.36 13.04 2.32
C ILE A 233 -28.26 13.91 2.92
N THR A 234 -28.49 15.21 3.01
CA THR A 234 -27.54 16.14 3.64
C THR A 234 -27.16 15.67 5.02
N SER A 235 -25.89 15.83 5.36
CA SER A 235 -25.37 15.51 6.69
C SER A 235 -24.63 16.68 7.28
N ASP A 236 -24.44 16.63 8.59
CA ASP A 236 -23.63 17.60 9.32
C ASP A 236 -22.85 16.81 10.37
N HIS A 237 -21.60 16.49 10.04
CA HIS A 237 -20.78 15.55 10.81
C HIS A 237 -19.50 16.19 11.32
N TRP A 238 -19.10 15.82 12.54
CA TRP A 238 -17.82 16.27 13.09
C TRP A 238 -16.65 15.73 12.27
N THR A 239 -15.61 16.54 12.10
CA THR A 239 -14.36 16.12 11.45
C THR A 239 -13.12 16.60 12.20
N GLY A 240 -13.07 17.86 12.63
CA GLY A 240 -11.83 18.49 13.13
C GLY A 240 -10.75 18.68 12.05
N LEU A 241 -11.08 18.44 10.79
CA LEU A 241 -10.15 18.52 9.66
C LEU A 241 -10.10 19.93 9.08
N GLU A 242 -8.97 20.27 8.47
CA GLU A 242 -8.90 21.32 7.48
C GLU A 242 -9.33 20.78 6.10
N LEU A 243 -9.49 21.67 5.11
CA LEU A 243 -9.91 21.30 3.75
C LEU A 243 -8.97 20.29 3.06
N ASP A 244 -7.76 20.09 3.57
CA ASP A 244 -6.68 19.34 2.93
C ASP A 244 -6.19 18.13 3.73
N TRP A 245 -7.08 17.56 4.55
CA TRP A 245 -6.79 16.43 5.46
C TRP A 245 -5.78 16.73 6.58
N THR A 246 -5.27 17.95 6.72
CA THR A 246 -4.56 18.32 7.95
C THR A 246 -5.54 18.51 9.10
N THR A 247 -5.06 18.48 10.34
CA THR A 247 -5.92 18.77 11.50
C THR A 247 -6.03 20.28 11.70
N PHE A 248 -7.26 20.80 11.85
CA PHE A 248 -7.44 22.18 12.29
C PHE A 248 -7.26 22.24 13.82
N LEU A 249 -6.14 22.78 14.29
CA LEU A 249 -5.71 22.69 15.70
C LEU A 249 -6.75 23.25 16.70
N ASP A 250 -7.47 24.31 16.32
CA ASP A 250 -8.53 24.92 17.13
C ASP A 250 -9.94 24.43 16.73
N GLY A 251 -10.00 23.43 15.85
CA GLY A 251 -11.21 22.92 15.20
C GLY A 251 -11.85 21.72 15.82
N ALA A 252 -11.44 21.36 17.02
CA ALA A 252 -11.78 20.08 17.60
C ALA A 252 -12.48 20.24 18.94
N CYS A 253 -13.21 21.33 19.23
CA CYS A 253 -13.88 21.51 20.53
C CYS A 253 -12.93 21.25 21.72
N LEU A 254 -11.80 21.97 21.74
CA LEU A 254 -10.69 21.73 22.69
C LEU A 254 -10.27 20.25 22.76
N LYS A 255 -10.06 19.62 21.60
CA LYS A 255 -9.74 18.18 21.45
C LYS A 255 -10.83 17.26 22.01
N TRP A 256 -12.08 17.64 21.77
CA TRP A 256 -13.30 16.92 22.08
C TRP A 256 -13.52 16.79 23.59
N THR A 257 -13.10 17.81 24.36
CA THR A 257 -13.21 17.85 25.83
C THR A 257 -14.26 18.84 26.34
N THR A 258 -15.00 19.48 25.43
CA THR A 258 -16.04 20.46 25.79
C THR A 258 -17.23 20.38 24.84
N ASN A 259 -18.39 20.73 25.38
CA ASN A 259 -19.65 20.94 24.66
C ASN A 259 -20.19 22.37 24.90
N SER A 260 -19.30 23.32 25.25
CA SER A 260 -19.68 24.72 25.42
C SER A 260 -20.12 25.34 24.10
N ALA A 261 -21.12 26.22 24.15
CA ALA A 261 -21.53 27.03 23.00
C ALA A 261 -20.50 28.10 22.62
N SER A 262 -19.56 28.44 23.51
CA SER A 262 -18.47 29.40 23.21
C SER A 262 -17.34 28.79 22.39
N GLU A 263 -17.29 27.46 22.31
CA GLU A 263 -16.23 26.72 21.63
C GLU A 263 -16.74 26.22 20.29
N LEU A 264 -15.81 26.06 19.36
CA LEU A 264 -16.11 25.68 17.98
C LEU A 264 -15.38 24.39 17.59
N GLY A 265 -16.04 23.59 16.76
CA GLY A 265 -15.50 22.41 16.10
C GLY A 265 -15.75 22.48 14.61
N ILE A 266 -14.95 21.77 13.82
CA ILE A 266 -15.15 21.69 12.37
C ILE A 266 -16.09 20.55 12.02
N ALA A 267 -17.06 20.86 11.16
CA ALA A 267 -17.95 19.90 10.56
C ALA A 267 -17.92 19.94 9.02
N GLY A 268 -18.27 18.79 8.43
CA GLY A 268 -18.39 18.60 6.99
C GLY A 268 -19.77 18.13 6.55
N ASP A 269 -19.97 17.99 5.24
CA ASP A 269 -21.17 17.40 4.65
C ASP A 269 -20.79 16.21 3.77
N ALA A 270 -21.26 15.03 4.14
CA ALA A 270 -21.06 13.78 3.44
C ALA A 270 -22.04 13.55 2.26
N TYR A 271 -22.98 14.46 2.01
CA TYR A 271 -23.77 14.51 0.77
C TYR A 271 -23.07 15.37 -0.29
N THR A 272 -21.86 14.98 -0.66
CA THR A 272 -21.02 15.70 -1.62
C THR A 272 -20.11 14.74 -2.37
N GLN A 273 -19.65 15.18 -3.54
CA GLN A 273 -18.57 14.55 -4.30
C GLN A 273 -17.23 15.31 -4.12
N ASP A 274 -17.27 16.45 -3.45
CA ASP A 274 -16.12 17.33 -3.23
C ASP A 274 -15.50 17.11 -1.85
N ILE A 275 -14.18 16.90 -1.83
CA ILE A 275 -13.40 16.61 -0.62
C ILE A 275 -13.40 17.79 0.34
N LEU A 276 -13.37 19.02 -0.17
CA LEU A 276 -13.37 20.23 0.65
C LEU A 276 -14.68 20.31 1.44
N THR A 277 -15.78 19.98 0.77
CA THR A 277 -17.12 19.91 1.39
C THR A 277 -17.22 18.76 2.40
N LEU A 278 -16.64 17.59 2.11
CA LEU A 278 -16.65 16.45 3.04
C LEU A 278 -15.90 16.77 4.33
N THR A 279 -14.74 17.40 4.23
CA THR A 279 -13.84 17.63 5.37
C THR A 279 -14.26 18.83 6.21
N ARG A 280 -14.62 19.96 5.60
CA ARG A 280 -14.91 21.22 6.30
C ARG A 280 -16.05 22.04 5.66
N GLY A 281 -16.89 21.44 4.82
CA GLY A 281 -17.95 22.15 4.09
C GLY A 281 -18.98 22.90 4.96
N LYS A 282 -19.17 22.49 6.22
CA LYS A 282 -20.02 23.21 7.19
C LYS A 282 -19.23 24.23 8.01
N GLY A 283 -17.90 24.20 7.98
CA GLY A 283 -17.02 25.11 8.70
C GLY A 283 -17.09 24.92 10.22
N LEU A 284 -16.87 26.02 10.94
CA LEU A 284 -16.92 26.05 12.40
C LEU A 284 -18.37 26.00 12.90
N GLN A 285 -18.63 25.08 13.81
CA GLN A 285 -19.93 24.81 14.43
C GLN A 285 -19.81 24.82 15.95
N HIS A 286 -20.84 25.28 16.64
CA HIS A 286 -20.86 25.30 18.11
C HIS A 286 -20.78 23.88 18.69
N CYS A 287 -19.86 23.67 19.63
CA CYS A 287 -19.64 22.37 20.28
C CYS A 287 -20.82 21.89 21.15
N SER A 288 -21.76 22.80 21.47
CA SER A 288 -23.01 22.48 22.16
C SER A 288 -24.05 21.79 21.29
N ILE A 289 -23.85 21.75 19.96
CA ILE A 289 -24.77 21.10 19.03
C ILE A 289 -24.23 19.72 18.68
N ASN A 290 -25.09 18.71 18.86
CA ASN A 290 -24.74 17.35 18.45
C ASN A 290 -24.66 17.25 16.92
N ARG A 291 -23.63 16.57 16.42
CA ARG A 291 -23.41 16.35 14.98
C ARG A 291 -23.27 14.87 14.69
N GLN A 292 -23.62 14.48 13.47
CA GLN A 292 -23.45 13.11 12.99
C GLN A 292 -21.96 12.75 12.93
N LEU A 293 -21.68 11.49 12.62
CA LEU A 293 -20.33 10.99 12.40
C LEU A 293 -20.30 10.25 11.07
N VAL A 294 -19.17 10.32 10.38
CA VAL A 294 -18.83 9.41 9.28
C VAL A 294 -18.06 8.24 9.89
N CYS A 295 -18.62 7.05 9.84
CA CYS A 295 -18.08 5.84 10.44
C CYS A 295 -17.51 4.92 9.35
N VAL A 296 -16.26 4.50 9.51
CA VAL A 296 -15.46 3.80 8.50
C VAL A 296 -15.02 2.44 9.04
N GLU A 297 -15.36 1.37 8.33
CA GLU A 297 -14.99 0.00 8.70
C GLU A 297 -13.47 -0.23 8.69
N GLN A 298 -13.00 -1.08 9.59
CA GLN A 298 -11.60 -1.39 9.86
C GLN A 298 -11.17 -2.81 9.52
#